data_AF-A0A365H1K6-F1
#
_entry.id   AF-A0A365H1K6-F1
#
_cell.length_a   1.000
_cell.length_b   1.000
_cell.length_c   1.000
_cell.angle_alpha   90.00
_cell.angle_beta   90.00
_cell.angle_gamma   90.00
#
_symmetry.space_group_name_H-M   'P 1'
#
loop_
_entity.id
_entity.type
_entity.pdbx_description
1 polymer ?
#
loop_
_entity_poly.entity_id
_entity_poly.type
_entity_poly.pdbx_seq_one_letter_code
_entity_poly.pdbx_strand_id
1 'polypeptide(L)'
;MLIGDVARLSGVSARMLRHYDSLGLVRPTGRTGAGYREYSGEDIRRIFHIESLRSLGLSLREVGRALDDPGFAPAELVDDLIRRTRERIAGETELLTRLHRIGAAEPAGWEDVLQIVALLRSLGSESAGRRQRAALASAREVPVEALVEAVLSEADPNVAGALRWALARSGEGGSALLAEGLDAPAAEVRERAVQSLAEMPDGAATALLRDALTHPDLVVRRHAALALGARGTADAVPTLIDMIVEGASDVDAADALGALASDPALADRIATGLVDRLADGTVGSPARRRLTQALADIPGTTTSRALADLSHDEDRAIALTATYLLRLRDAR
;
A
#
# COMPACT_ATOMS: atom_id res chain seq x y z
N MET A 1 50.57 35.47 -1.25
CA MET A 1 50.82 34.16 -1.92
C MET A 1 50.41 34.26 -3.39
N LEU A 2 51.19 33.67 -4.31
CA LEU A 2 50.86 33.66 -5.74
C LEU A 2 49.75 32.65 -6.04
N ILE A 3 49.03 32.86 -7.14
CA ILE A 3 47.91 32.00 -7.55
C ILE A 3 48.25 30.50 -7.64
N GLY A 4 49.49 30.15 -8.02
CA GLY A 4 49.95 28.77 -8.09
C GLY A 4 50.14 28.12 -6.71
N ASP A 5 50.55 28.91 -5.72
CA ASP A 5 50.70 28.45 -4.34
C ASP A 5 49.34 28.31 -3.67
N VAL A 6 48.43 29.26 -3.92
CA VAL A 6 47.05 29.19 -3.46
C VAL A 6 46.34 27.98 -4.06
N ALA A 7 46.50 27.72 -5.37
CA ALA A 7 45.88 26.57 -6.01
C ALA A 7 46.33 25.23 -5.41
N ARG A 8 47.62 25.11 -5.03
CA ARG A 8 48.14 23.94 -4.33
C ARG A 8 47.59 23.84 -2.90
N LEU A 9 47.51 24.96 -2.19
CA LEU A 9 47.08 25.01 -0.80
C LEU A 9 45.56 24.75 -0.64
N SER A 10 44.74 25.33 -1.51
CA SER A 10 43.28 25.25 -1.43
C SER A 10 42.69 24.08 -2.22
N GLY A 11 43.48 23.39 -3.05
CA GLY A 11 43.00 22.36 -3.97
C GLY A 11 42.16 22.88 -5.14
N VAL A 12 42.03 24.21 -5.27
CA VAL A 12 41.23 24.87 -6.30
C VAL A 12 42.12 25.20 -7.49
N SER A 13 41.73 24.79 -8.69
CA SER A 13 42.53 25.09 -9.89
C SER A 13 42.74 26.60 -10.08
N ALA A 14 43.91 27.01 -10.61
CA ALA A 14 44.18 28.41 -10.92
C ALA A 14 43.14 29.02 -11.90
N ARG A 15 42.48 28.18 -12.73
CA ARG A 15 41.35 28.59 -13.58
C ARG A 15 40.13 28.96 -12.74
N MET A 16 39.78 28.13 -11.77
CA MET A 16 38.65 28.34 -10.87
C MET A 16 38.88 29.56 -9.97
N LEU A 17 40.10 29.78 -9.48
CA LEU A 17 40.47 31.00 -8.75
C LEU A 17 40.30 32.29 -9.58
N ARG A 18 40.65 32.27 -10.87
CA ARG A 18 40.37 33.39 -11.79
C ARG A 18 38.87 33.57 -12.02
N HIS A 19 38.10 32.48 -12.01
CA HIS A 19 36.66 32.56 -12.15
C HIS A 19 36.02 33.20 -10.90
N TYR A 20 36.47 32.85 -9.70
CA TYR A 20 36.02 33.52 -8.46
C TYR A 20 36.33 35.01 -8.47
N ASP A 21 37.52 35.41 -8.94
CA ASP A 21 37.88 36.81 -9.19
C ASP A 21 36.92 37.48 -10.18
N SER A 22 36.65 36.84 -11.33
CA SER A 22 35.72 37.38 -12.33
C SER A 22 34.27 37.53 -11.83
N LEU A 23 33.84 36.67 -10.90
CA LEU A 23 32.52 36.72 -10.27
C LEU A 23 32.48 37.67 -9.07
N GLY A 24 33.61 38.26 -8.69
CA GLY A 24 33.74 39.11 -7.50
C GLY A 24 33.70 38.35 -6.18
N LEU A 25 33.71 37.02 -6.21
CA LEU A 25 33.64 36.16 -5.02
C LEU A 25 34.92 36.20 -4.20
N VAL A 26 36.09 36.31 -4.83
CA VAL A 26 37.38 36.52 -4.16
C VAL A 26 38.23 37.44 -5.02
N ARG A 27 38.56 38.62 -4.51
CA ARG A 27 39.44 39.56 -5.22
C ARG A 27 40.85 39.43 -4.65
N PRO A 28 41.90 39.30 -5.49
CA PRO A 28 43.27 39.27 -5.00
C PRO A 28 43.59 40.60 -4.31
N THR A 29 44.15 40.53 -3.10
CA THR A 29 44.55 41.71 -2.32
C THR A 29 45.52 42.62 -3.07
N GLY A 30 46.34 42.07 -3.97
CA GLY A 30 47.26 42.87 -4.76
C GLY A 30 47.79 42.16 -6.00
N ARG A 31 48.75 42.82 -6.63
CA ARG A 31 49.56 42.23 -7.69
C ARG A 31 51.04 42.48 -7.38
N THR A 32 51.88 41.51 -7.68
CA THR A 32 53.33 41.69 -7.55
C THR A 32 53.85 42.72 -8.54
N GLY A 33 55.07 43.22 -8.36
CA GLY A 33 55.71 44.15 -9.31
C GLY A 33 55.84 43.60 -10.75
N ALA A 34 55.74 42.29 -10.93
CA ALA A 34 55.71 41.59 -12.22
C ALA A 34 54.28 41.32 -12.76
N GLY A 35 53.23 41.81 -12.09
CA GLY A 35 51.84 41.75 -12.54
C GLY A 35 51.06 40.47 -12.15
N TYR A 36 51.66 39.56 -11.39
CA TYR A 36 51.00 38.33 -10.91
C TYR A 36 50.01 38.61 -9.78
N ARG A 37 48.89 37.88 -9.73
CA ARG A 37 47.89 37.99 -8.65
C ARG A 37 48.48 37.51 -7.33
N GLU A 38 48.28 38.32 -6.30
CA GLU A 38 48.71 38.02 -4.94
C GLU A 38 47.49 37.98 -4.00
N TYR A 39 47.39 36.88 -3.26
CA TYR A 39 46.32 36.60 -2.32
C TYR A 39 46.85 36.70 -0.88
N SER A 40 46.10 37.36 -0.01
CA SER A 40 46.35 37.44 1.43
C SER A 40 45.84 36.18 2.17
N GLY A 41 46.14 36.08 3.46
CA GLY A 41 45.57 35.03 4.30
C GLY A 41 44.05 35.12 4.44
N GLU A 42 43.48 36.31 4.34
CA GLU A 42 42.03 36.53 4.34
C GLU A 42 41.38 36.04 3.06
N ASP A 43 41.99 36.33 1.91
CA ASP A 43 41.54 35.81 0.61
C ASP A 43 41.52 34.27 0.63
N ILE A 44 42.55 33.65 1.22
CA ILE A 44 42.66 32.20 1.35
C ILE A 44 41.55 31.65 2.26
N ARG A 45 41.26 32.27 3.41
CA ARG A 45 40.13 31.86 4.27
C ARG A 45 38.80 31.96 3.53
N ARG A 46 38.60 33.03 2.76
CA ARG A 46 37.39 33.20 1.96
C ARG A 46 37.27 32.14 0.86
N ILE A 47 38.37 31.75 0.21
CA ILE A 47 38.40 30.61 -0.72
C ILE A 47 37.97 29.31 -0.03
N PHE A 48 38.47 29.04 1.19
CA PHE A 48 38.06 27.86 1.95
C PHE A 48 36.58 27.88 2.33
N HIS A 49 36.03 29.04 2.70
CA HIS A 49 34.59 29.18 2.96
C HIS A 49 33.75 28.94 1.69
N ILE A 50 34.20 29.45 0.54
CA ILE A 50 33.54 29.22 -0.76
C ILE A 50 33.49 27.74 -1.09
N GLU A 51 34.60 27.01 -0.96
CA GLU A 51 34.61 25.57 -1.24
C GLU A 51 33.79 24.79 -0.22
N SER A 52 33.79 25.19 1.05
CA SER A 52 32.98 24.55 2.10
C SER A 52 31.49 24.72 1.84
N LEU A 53 31.05 25.89 1.37
CA LEU A 53 29.65 26.11 1.00
C LEU A 53 29.30 25.40 -0.32
N ARG A 54 30.21 25.40 -1.29
CA ARG A 54 30.00 24.70 -2.57
C ARG A 54 29.88 23.18 -2.38
N SER A 55 30.61 22.60 -1.43
CA SER A 55 30.50 21.15 -1.13
C SER A 55 29.14 20.77 -0.53
N LEU A 56 28.42 21.73 0.07
CA LEU A 56 27.04 21.57 0.54
C LEU A 56 25.99 21.67 -0.59
N GLY A 57 26.41 21.87 -1.84
CA GLY A 57 25.53 21.95 -3.00
C GLY A 57 25.07 23.36 -3.38
N LEU A 58 25.64 24.41 -2.77
CA LEU A 58 25.36 25.78 -3.19
C LEU A 58 25.96 26.09 -4.56
N SER A 59 25.21 26.84 -5.37
CA SER A 59 25.75 27.51 -6.55
C SER A 59 26.64 28.69 -6.15
N LEU A 60 27.56 29.07 -7.03
CA LEU A 60 28.47 30.21 -6.80
C LEU A 60 27.74 31.53 -6.51
N ARG A 61 26.52 31.71 -7.05
CA ARG A 61 25.67 32.87 -6.73
C ARG A 61 25.15 32.84 -5.31
N GLU A 62 24.73 31.67 -4.82
CA GLU A 62 24.24 31.50 -3.44
C GLU A 62 25.39 31.62 -2.44
N VAL A 63 26.57 31.09 -2.77
CA VAL A 63 27.79 31.27 -1.97
C VAL A 63 28.12 32.74 -1.80
N GLY A 64 28.04 33.54 -2.86
CA GLY A 64 28.24 34.98 -2.78
C GLY A 64 27.25 35.65 -1.82
N ARG A 65 25.95 35.35 -1.95
CA ARG A 65 24.93 35.88 -1.02
C ARG A 65 25.19 35.47 0.42
N ALA A 66 25.51 34.21 0.67
CA ALA A 66 25.77 33.71 2.03
C ALA A 66 26.99 34.35 2.70
N LEU A 67 27.98 34.79 1.92
CA LEU A 67 29.17 35.44 2.45
C LEU A 67 29.06 36.96 2.54
N ASP A 68 28.21 37.59 1.72
CA ASP A 68 28.16 39.04 1.55
C ASP A 68 26.88 39.70 2.10
N ASP A 69 25.82 38.92 2.38
CA ASP A 69 24.55 39.41 2.95
C ASP A 69 24.40 38.98 4.42
N PRO A 70 24.55 39.91 5.39
CA PRO A 70 24.37 39.63 6.82
C PRO A 70 22.95 39.20 7.20
N GLY A 71 21.94 39.52 6.37
CA GLY A 71 20.55 39.13 6.57
C GLY A 71 20.24 37.72 6.05
N PHE A 72 21.18 37.08 5.33
CA PHE A 72 21.01 35.74 4.81
C PHE A 72 21.26 34.70 5.92
N ALA A 73 20.19 34.27 6.57
CA ALA A 73 20.27 33.37 7.72
C ALA A 73 20.76 31.97 7.31
N PRO A 74 21.81 31.41 7.96
CA PRO A 74 22.30 30.07 7.66
C PRO A 74 21.24 28.97 7.82
N ALA A 75 20.31 29.14 8.77
CA ALA A 75 19.22 28.17 8.99
C ALA A 75 18.28 28.08 7.77
N GLU A 76 17.86 29.23 7.22
CA GLU A 76 16.98 29.27 6.04
C GLU A 76 17.66 28.66 4.80
N LEU A 77 18.95 28.93 4.62
CA LEU A 77 19.75 28.29 3.57
C LEU A 77 19.78 26.77 3.72
N VAL A 78 20.08 26.28 4.92
CA VAL A 78 20.18 24.84 5.19
C VAL A 78 18.82 24.15 4.98
N ASP A 79 17.73 24.75 5.45
CA ASP A 79 16.38 24.23 5.24
C ASP A 79 16.02 24.13 3.75
N ASP A 80 16.39 25.14 2.96
CA ASP A 80 16.17 25.14 1.52
C ASP A 80 17.04 24.09 0.78
N LEU A 81 18.30 23.89 1.20
CA LEU A 81 19.16 22.82 0.67
C LEU A 81 18.61 21.43 1.01
N ILE A 82 18.12 21.25 2.24
CA ILE A 82 17.48 20.01 2.67
C ILE A 82 16.24 19.75 1.81
N ARG A 83 15.39 20.77 1.60
CA ARG A 83 14.19 20.66 0.76
C ARG A 83 14.54 20.27 -0.68
N ARG A 84 15.44 21.01 -1.35
CA ARG A 84 15.89 20.71 -2.72
C ARG A 84 16.52 19.33 -2.84
N THR A 85 17.30 18.93 -1.85
CA THR A 85 17.94 17.60 -1.81
C THR A 85 16.89 16.50 -1.68
N ARG A 86 15.89 16.68 -0.80
CA ARG A 86 14.76 15.76 -0.67
C ARG A 86 13.96 15.66 -1.97
N GLU A 87 13.70 16.77 -2.64
CA GLU A 87 13.02 16.79 -3.95
C GLU A 87 13.81 16.01 -5.01
N ARG A 88 15.15 16.20 -5.07
CA ARG A 88 16.00 15.42 -5.97
C ARG A 88 15.98 13.92 -5.65
N ILE A 89 16.11 13.54 -4.38
CA ILE A 89 16.06 12.14 -3.95
C ILE A 89 14.71 11.52 -4.31
N ALA A 90 13.61 12.24 -4.10
CA ALA A 90 12.27 11.78 -4.46
C ALA A 90 12.16 11.52 -5.97
N GLY A 91 12.63 12.46 -6.80
CA GLY A 91 12.63 12.29 -8.26
C GLY A 91 13.54 11.17 -8.76
N GLU A 92 14.73 11.00 -8.17
CA GLU A 92 15.65 9.91 -8.49
C GLU A 92 15.09 8.55 -8.08
N THR A 93 14.41 8.49 -6.93
CA THR A 93 13.73 7.28 -6.44
C THR A 93 12.56 6.92 -7.35
N GLU A 94 11.73 7.89 -7.77
CA GLU A 94 10.65 7.66 -8.72
C GLU A 94 11.16 7.14 -10.07
N LEU A 95 12.27 7.70 -10.57
CA LEU A 95 12.93 7.23 -11.78
C LEU A 95 13.42 5.78 -11.60
N LEU A 96 14.10 5.48 -10.50
CA LEU A 96 14.60 4.13 -10.21
C LEU A 96 13.45 3.11 -10.16
N THR A 97 12.36 3.43 -9.47
CA THR A 97 11.17 2.58 -9.40
C THR A 97 10.59 2.34 -10.79
N ARG A 98 10.47 3.38 -11.63
CA ARG A 98 10.01 3.23 -13.02
C ARG A 98 10.94 2.33 -13.84
N LEU A 99 12.25 2.48 -13.68
CA LEU A 99 13.25 1.65 -14.38
C LEU A 99 13.18 0.18 -13.93
N HIS A 100 13.02 -0.09 -12.63
CA HIS A 100 12.82 -1.45 -12.13
C HIS A 100 11.57 -2.11 -12.73
N ARG A 101 10.45 -1.38 -12.82
CA ARG A 101 9.21 -1.89 -13.45
C ARG A 101 9.38 -2.21 -14.93
N ILE A 102 10.07 -1.34 -15.68
CA ILE A 102 10.38 -1.59 -17.08
C ILE A 102 11.29 -2.82 -17.21
N GLY A 103 12.28 -2.98 -16.33
CA GLY A 103 13.15 -4.15 -16.31
C GLY A 103 12.42 -5.46 -16.02
N ALA A 104 11.52 -5.46 -15.03
CA ALA A 104 10.72 -6.63 -14.65
C ALA A 104 9.76 -7.10 -15.76
N ALA A 105 9.38 -6.20 -16.67
CA ALA A 105 8.55 -6.51 -17.82
C ALA A 105 9.29 -7.31 -18.92
N GLU A 106 10.61 -7.41 -18.83
CA GLU A 106 11.49 -8.05 -19.84
C GLU A 106 11.15 -7.65 -21.30
N PRO A 107 11.18 -6.35 -21.65
CA PRO A 107 10.77 -5.88 -22.97
C PRO A 107 11.68 -6.45 -24.07
N ALA A 108 11.08 -6.89 -25.18
CA ALA A 108 11.82 -7.43 -26.32
C ALA A 108 12.47 -6.32 -27.16
N GLY A 109 11.97 -5.08 -27.08
CA GLY A 109 12.53 -3.93 -27.79
C GLY A 109 12.06 -2.56 -27.30
N TRP A 110 12.49 -1.51 -28.01
CA TRP A 110 12.17 -0.12 -27.65
C TRP A 110 10.69 0.24 -27.78
N GLU A 111 9.96 -0.42 -28.67
CA GLU A 111 8.50 -0.23 -28.81
C GLU A 111 7.79 -0.66 -27.52
N ASP A 112 8.14 -1.83 -26.98
CA ASP A 112 7.62 -2.34 -25.71
C ASP A 112 7.95 -1.39 -24.56
N VAL A 113 9.18 -0.88 -24.50
CA VAL A 113 9.58 0.11 -23.48
C VAL A 113 8.70 1.36 -23.54
N LEU A 114 8.46 1.91 -24.74
CA LEU A 114 7.62 3.09 -24.91
C LEU A 114 6.17 2.83 -24.54
N GLN A 115 5.66 1.63 -24.87
CA GLN A 115 4.32 1.19 -24.51
C GLN A 115 4.16 1.06 -22.98
N ILE A 116 5.11 0.39 -22.31
CA ILE A 116 5.13 0.27 -20.84
C ILE A 116 5.19 1.66 -20.18
N VAL A 117 6.04 2.56 -20.67
CA VAL A 117 6.14 3.93 -20.13
C VAL A 117 4.81 4.68 -20.28
N ALA A 118 4.12 4.55 -21.41
CA ALA A 118 2.82 5.16 -21.63
C ALA A 118 1.74 4.58 -20.71
N LEU A 119 1.75 3.26 -20.48
CA LEU A 119 0.85 2.58 -19.55
C LEU A 119 1.09 3.03 -18.11
N LEU A 120 2.34 3.03 -17.64
CA LEU A 120 2.70 3.47 -16.28
C LEU A 120 2.26 4.93 -16.03
N ARG A 121 2.44 5.83 -17.01
CA ARG A 121 1.94 7.22 -16.91
C ARG A 121 0.42 7.29 -16.86
N SER A 122 -0.27 6.41 -17.57
CA SER A 122 -1.74 6.38 -17.60
C SER A 122 -2.32 5.84 -16.29
N LEU A 123 -1.65 4.85 -15.67
CA LEU A 123 -1.98 4.35 -14.33
C LEU A 123 -1.70 5.38 -13.23
N GLY A 124 -0.69 6.23 -13.39
CA GLY A 124 -0.39 7.34 -12.47
C GLY A 124 -1.13 8.65 -12.76
N SER A 125 -2.10 8.66 -13.68
CA SER A 125 -2.81 9.88 -14.07
C SER A 125 -3.77 10.36 -12.97
N GLU A 126 -3.88 11.67 -12.75
CA GLU A 126 -4.88 12.27 -11.84
C GLU A 126 -6.33 11.92 -12.23
N SER A 127 -6.59 11.71 -13.52
CA SER A 127 -7.91 11.32 -14.02
C SER A 127 -8.22 9.85 -13.78
N ALA A 128 -9.22 9.57 -12.95
CA ALA A 128 -9.73 8.22 -12.66
C ALA A 128 -10.08 7.44 -13.95
N GLY A 129 -10.79 8.07 -14.89
CA GLY A 129 -11.14 7.41 -16.16
C GLY A 129 -9.95 7.08 -17.07
N ARG A 130 -8.80 7.78 -16.93
CA ARG A 130 -7.55 7.37 -17.61
C ARG A 130 -6.92 6.16 -16.92
N ARG A 131 -6.88 6.15 -15.58
CA ARG A 131 -6.38 5.00 -14.81
C ARG A 131 -7.20 3.74 -15.06
N GLN A 132 -8.54 3.85 -15.02
CA GLN A 132 -9.44 2.73 -15.28
C GLN A 132 -9.25 2.14 -16.69
N ARG A 133 -9.18 3.00 -17.72
CA ARG A 133 -8.91 2.53 -19.09
C ARG A 133 -7.56 1.85 -19.22
N ALA A 134 -6.52 2.37 -18.55
CA ALA A 134 -5.21 1.75 -18.55
C ALA A 134 -5.22 0.37 -17.88
N ALA A 135 -5.92 0.22 -16.75
CA ALA A 135 -6.10 -1.07 -16.08
C ALA A 135 -6.80 -2.10 -16.98
N LEU A 136 -7.86 -1.68 -17.69
CA LEU A 136 -8.64 -2.57 -18.56
C LEU A 136 -7.96 -2.92 -19.89
N ALA A 137 -7.14 -2.00 -20.43
CA ALA A 137 -6.58 -2.15 -21.77
C ALA A 137 -5.43 -3.18 -21.88
N SER A 138 -4.73 -3.48 -20.78
CA SER A 138 -3.42 -4.14 -20.85
C SER A 138 -3.14 -5.15 -19.72
N ALA A 139 -4.13 -5.93 -19.26
CA ALA A 139 -3.95 -6.87 -18.14
C ALA A 139 -2.81 -7.91 -18.32
N ARG A 140 -2.32 -8.15 -19.54
CA ARG A 140 -1.18 -9.05 -19.82
C ARG A 140 0.15 -8.36 -20.14
N GLU A 141 0.15 -7.03 -20.33
CA GLU A 141 1.33 -6.25 -20.75
C GLU A 141 1.81 -5.30 -19.65
N VAL A 142 1.04 -5.15 -18.57
CA VAL A 142 1.45 -4.34 -17.42
C VAL A 142 2.22 -5.23 -16.43
N PRO A 143 3.41 -4.79 -15.96
CA PRO A 143 4.15 -5.49 -14.90
C PRO A 143 3.28 -5.67 -13.66
N VAL A 144 3.31 -6.87 -13.07
CA VAL A 144 2.47 -7.22 -11.92
C VAL A 144 2.73 -6.30 -10.72
N GLU A 145 3.97 -5.88 -10.51
CA GLU A 145 4.38 -4.93 -9.47
C GLU A 145 3.68 -3.58 -9.63
N ALA A 146 3.53 -3.12 -10.88
CA ALA A 146 2.88 -1.84 -11.16
C ALA A 146 1.36 -1.91 -10.89
N LEU A 147 0.73 -3.05 -11.17
CA LEU A 147 -0.67 -3.28 -10.85
C LEU A 147 -0.91 -3.38 -9.35
N VAL A 148 -0.02 -4.07 -8.62
CA VAL A 148 -0.09 -4.18 -7.16
C VAL A 148 0.05 -2.81 -6.51
N GLU A 149 1.05 -2.01 -6.88
CA GLU A 149 1.20 -0.67 -6.31
C GLU A 149 -0.01 0.23 -6.62
N ALA A 150 -0.51 0.17 -7.87
CA ALA A 150 -1.67 0.93 -8.27
C ALA A 150 -2.92 0.52 -7.46
N VAL A 151 -3.17 -0.78 -7.27
CA VAL A 151 -4.36 -1.24 -6.53
C VAL A 151 -4.28 -0.90 -5.05
N LEU A 152 -3.09 -0.94 -4.44
CA LEU A 152 -2.88 -0.58 -3.03
C LEU A 152 -3.03 0.93 -2.77
N SER A 153 -2.75 1.76 -3.78
CA SER A 153 -2.80 3.23 -3.68
C SER A 153 -4.12 3.83 -4.19
N GLU A 154 -4.98 3.04 -4.84
CA GLU A 154 -6.19 3.56 -5.49
C GLU A 154 -7.33 3.81 -4.51
N ALA A 155 -7.83 5.05 -4.52
CA ALA A 155 -8.96 5.46 -3.69
C ALA A 155 -10.31 5.37 -4.42
N ASP A 156 -10.32 5.45 -5.75
CA ASP A 156 -11.56 5.37 -6.53
C ASP A 156 -12.04 3.90 -6.62
N PRO A 157 -13.25 3.58 -6.15
CA PRO A 157 -13.74 2.19 -6.13
C PRO A 157 -13.84 1.53 -7.50
N ASN A 158 -14.18 2.30 -8.55
CA ASN A 158 -14.33 1.75 -9.90
C ASN A 158 -12.97 1.46 -10.53
N VAL A 159 -12.01 2.35 -10.30
CA VAL A 159 -10.62 2.13 -10.75
C VAL A 159 -10.00 0.96 -9.98
N ALA A 160 -10.22 0.89 -8.67
CA ALA A 160 -9.72 -0.20 -7.83
C ALA A 160 -10.28 -1.56 -8.28
N GLY A 161 -11.57 -1.63 -8.60
CA GLY A 161 -12.18 -2.83 -9.18
C GLY A 161 -11.57 -3.23 -10.53
N ALA A 162 -11.30 -2.26 -11.42
CA ALA A 162 -10.63 -2.53 -12.69
C ALA A 162 -9.18 -3.03 -12.50
N LEU A 163 -8.46 -2.49 -11.51
CA LEU A 163 -7.10 -2.90 -11.17
C LEU A 163 -7.06 -4.32 -10.58
N ARG A 164 -7.99 -4.65 -9.66
CA ARG A 164 -8.11 -6.03 -9.13
C ARG A 164 -8.44 -7.03 -10.23
N TRP A 165 -9.38 -6.68 -11.11
CA TRP A 165 -9.71 -7.50 -12.28
C TRP A 165 -8.49 -7.73 -13.20
N ALA A 166 -7.69 -6.68 -13.44
CA ALA A 166 -6.48 -6.77 -14.25
C ALA A 166 -5.41 -7.63 -13.57
N LEU A 167 -5.19 -7.43 -12.27
CA LEU A 167 -4.22 -8.15 -11.45
C LEU A 167 -4.54 -9.65 -11.36
N ALA A 168 -5.82 -10.02 -11.20
CA ALA A 168 -6.27 -11.41 -11.22
C ALA A 168 -5.97 -12.14 -12.54
N ARG A 169 -5.61 -11.40 -13.61
CA ARG A 169 -5.32 -11.92 -14.96
C ARG A 169 -3.87 -11.75 -15.39
N SER A 170 -3.04 -11.04 -14.63
CA SER A 170 -1.68 -10.65 -15.03
C SER A 170 -0.61 -11.72 -14.82
N GLY A 171 -0.95 -12.86 -14.20
CA GLY A 171 -0.04 -14.01 -14.06
C GLY A 171 0.39 -14.27 -12.61
N GLU A 172 1.43 -15.08 -12.44
CA GLU A 172 1.95 -15.49 -11.13
C GLU A 172 2.74 -14.36 -10.44
N GLY A 173 2.78 -14.37 -9.11
CA GLY A 173 3.58 -13.44 -8.30
C GLY A 173 2.82 -12.28 -7.65
N GLY A 174 1.62 -11.92 -8.17
CA GLY A 174 0.81 -10.84 -7.60
C GLY A 174 0.37 -11.09 -6.16
N SER A 175 0.08 -12.35 -5.81
CA SER A 175 -0.37 -12.72 -4.45
C SER A 175 0.74 -12.55 -3.40
N ALA A 176 1.99 -12.83 -3.74
CA ALA A 176 3.13 -12.62 -2.84
C ALA A 176 3.35 -11.13 -2.55
N LEU A 177 3.28 -10.27 -3.58
CA LEU A 177 3.42 -8.83 -3.42
C LEU A 177 2.24 -8.21 -2.65
N LEU A 178 1.03 -8.71 -2.84
CA LEU A 178 -0.14 -8.29 -2.05
C LEU A 178 -0.03 -8.70 -0.58
N ALA A 179 0.64 -9.83 -0.28
CA ALA A 179 0.84 -10.27 1.10
C ALA A 179 1.66 -9.25 1.90
N GLU A 180 2.67 -8.62 1.29
CA GLU A 180 3.44 -7.53 1.93
C GLU A 180 2.53 -6.34 2.30
N GLY A 181 1.48 -6.09 1.50
CA GLY A 181 0.48 -5.06 1.77
C GLY A 181 -0.40 -5.33 3.00
N LEU A 182 -0.49 -6.58 3.46
CA LEU A 182 -1.24 -6.92 4.68
C LEU A 182 -0.57 -6.37 5.94
N ASP A 183 0.75 -6.16 5.92
CA ASP A 183 1.52 -5.59 7.03
C ASP A 183 1.71 -4.07 6.90
N ALA A 184 1.05 -3.43 5.93
CA ALA A 184 1.16 -1.99 5.72
C ALA A 184 0.68 -1.19 6.95
N PRO A 185 1.33 -0.06 7.29
CA PRO A 185 0.95 0.74 8.45
C PRO A 185 -0.47 1.34 8.32
N ALA A 186 -0.88 1.71 7.10
CA ALA A 186 -2.20 2.26 6.81
C ALA A 186 -3.26 1.17 6.69
N ALA A 187 -4.38 1.31 7.41
CA ALA A 187 -5.46 0.32 7.43
C ALA A 187 -6.13 0.15 6.06
N GLU A 188 -6.27 1.24 5.32
CA GLU A 188 -6.88 1.25 3.99
C GLU A 188 -6.04 0.46 2.99
N VAL A 189 -4.71 0.44 3.16
CA VAL A 189 -3.81 -0.35 2.31
C VAL A 189 -3.96 -1.84 2.62
N ARG A 190 -4.03 -2.21 3.90
CA ARG A 190 -4.26 -3.61 4.33
C ARG A 190 -5.60 -4.14 3.82
N GLU A 191 -6.65 -3.32 3.89
CA GLU A 191 -7.97 -3.65 3.37
C GLU A 191 -7.94 -3.88 1.85
N ARG A 192 -7.32 -2.97 1.08
CA ARG A 192 -7.16 -3.14 -0.38
C ARG A 192 -6.35 -4.38 -0.73
N ALA A 193 -5.32 -4.70 0.05
CA ALA A 193 -4.49 -5.89 -0.14
C ALA A 193 -5.31 -7.18 0.02
N VAL A 194 -6.05 -7.33 1.14
CA VAL A 194 -6.87 -8.52 1.39
C VAL A 194 -8.03 -8.66 0.39
N GLN A 195 -8.67 -7.54 -0.01
CA GLN A 195 -9.70 -7.55 -1.05
C GLN A 195 -9.14 -8.01 -2.40
N SER A 196 -7.93 -7.58 -2.75
CA SER A 196 -7.26 -8.00 -3.98
C SER A 196 -6.91 -9.49 -3.95
N LEU A 197 -6.39 -10.00 -2.82
CA LEU A 197 -6.14 -11.43 -2.62
C LEU A 197 -7.44 -12.26 -2.71
N ALA A 198 -8.55 -11.73 -2.19
CA ALA A 198 -9.85 -12.39 -2.24
C ALA A 198 -10.34 -12.62 -3.69
N GLU A 199 -10.04 -11.71 -4.62
CA GLU A 199 -10.39 -11.84 -6.04
C GLU A 199 -9.43 -12.74 -6.83
N MET A 200 -8.29 -13.15 -6.25
CA MET A 200 -7.32 -14.05 -6.90
C MET A 200 -7.65 -15.54 -6.62
N PRO A 201 -8.03 -16.34 -7.63
CA PRO A 201 -8.53 -17.70 -7.42
C PRO A 201 -7.43 -18.74 -7.13
N ASP A 202 -6.15 -18.35 -7.13
CA ASP A 202 -5.05 -19.31 -7.03
C ASP A 202 -4.85 -19.88 -5.61
N GLY A 203 -4.13 -21.00 -5.55
CA GLY A 203 -3.84 -21.71 -4.31
C GLY A 203 -2.95 -20.93 -3.35
N ALA A 204 -2.05 -20.08 -3.87
CA ALA A 204 -1.16 -19.26 -3.05
C ALA A 204 -1.95 -18.15 -2.34
N ALA A 205 -2.85 -17.46 -3.05
CA ALA A 205 -3.78 -16.50 -2.47
C ALA A 205 -4.67 -17.17 -1.40
N THR A 206 -5.13 -18.40 -1.65
CA THR A 206 -5.93 -19.15 -0.65
C THR A 206 -5.11 -19.45 0.62
N ALA A 207 -3.83 -19.83 0.49
CA ALA A 207 -2.96 -20.05 1.64
C ALA A 207 -2.74 -18.76 2.45
N LEU A 208 -2.44 -17.65 1.75
CA LEU A 208 -2.27 -16.34 2.38
C LEU A 208 -3.53 -15.86 3.11
N LEU A 209 -4.71 -16.09 2.55
CA LEU A 209 -5.98 -15.77 3.21
C LEU A 209 -6.19 -16.62 4.47
N ARG A 210 -5.74 -17.89 4.51
CA ARG A 210 -5.78 -18.71 5.75
C ARG A 210 -4.91 -18.11 6.83
N ASP A 211 -3.69 -17.70 6.49
CA ASP A 211 -2.79 -17.04 7.44
C ASP A 211 -3.41 -15.73 7.96
N ALA A 212 -4.07 -14.98 7.08
CA ALA A 212 -4.76 -13.73 7.38
C ALA A 212 -5.95 -13.87 8.37
N LEU A 213 -6.48 -15.08 8.60
CA LEU A 213 -7.50 -15.31 9.65
C LEU A 213 -6.96 -15.02 11.06
N THR A 214 -5.65 -15.06 11.27
CA THR A 214 -5.00 -14.76 12.55
C THR A 214 -4.43 -13.35 12.64
N HIS A 215 -4.62 -12.54 11.60
CA HIS A 215 -4.06 -11.20 11.49
C HIS A 215 -4.59 -10.27 12.61
N PRO A 216 -3.78 -9.35 13.19
CA PRO A 216 -4.22 -8.46 14.27
C PRO A 216 -5.37 -7.53 13.86
N ASP A 217 -5.40 -7.10 12.61
CA ASP A 217 -6.46 -6.25 12.05
C ASP A 217 -7.76 -7.04 11.80
N LEU A 218 -8.85 -6.61 12.46
CA LEU A 218 -10.19 -7.17 12.31
C LEU A 218 -10.72 -7.10 10.87
N VAL A 219 -10.47 -6.01 10.14
CA VAL A 219 -10.95 -5.83 8.77
C VAL A 219 -10.32 -6.87 7.85
N VAL A 220 -9.02 -7.14 8.05
CA VAL A 220 -8.29 -8.18 7.32
C VAL A 220 -8.86 -9.56 7.61
N ARG A 221 -9.07 -9.91 8.88
CA ARG A 221 -9.65 -11.21 9.27
C ARG A 221 -11.02 -11.45 8.63
N ARG A 222 -11.89 -10.43 8.63
CA ARG A 222 -13.26 -10.53 8.10
C ARG A 222 -13.27 -10.73 6.58
N HIS A 223 -12.50 -9.94 5.84
CA HIS A 223 -12.38 -10.13 4.39
C HIS A 223 -11.79 -11.49 4.04
N ALA A 224 -10.77 -11.95 4.77
CA ALA A 224 -10.19 -13.27 4.60
C ALA A 224 -11.21 -14.38 4.85
N ALA A 225 -12.01 -14.28 5.92
CA ALA A 225 -13.05 -15.26 6.24
C ALA A 225 -14.13 -15.36 5.16
N LEU A 226 -14.64 -14.23 4.66
CA LEU A 226 -15.63 -14.23 3.57
C LEU A 226 -15.07 -14.86 2.29
N ALA A 227 -13.84 -14.49 1.91
CA ALA A 227 -13.18 -15.03 0.73
C ALA A 227 -12.95 -16.55 0.84
N LEU A 228 -12.50 -17.03 2.00
CA LEU A 228 -12.27 -18.45 2.26
C LEU A 228 -13.59 -19.24 2.33
N GLY A 229 -14.65 -18.65 2.89
CA GLY A 229 -15.98 -19.24 2.90
C GLY A 229 -16.52 -19.45 1.48
N ALA A 230 -16.41 -18.42 0.62
CA ALA A 230 -16.76 -18.53 -0.79
C ALA A 230 -15.93 -19.59 -1.55
N ARG A 231 -14.70 -19.87 -1.09
CA ARG A 231 -13.80 -20.91 -1.63
C ARG A 231 -14.03 -22.31 -1.03
N GLY A 232 -15.00 -22.49 -0.14
CA GLY A 232 -15.27 -23.79 0.47
C GLY A 232 -14.27 -24.20 1.57
N THR A 233 -13.52 -23.25 2.15
CA THR A 233 -12.49 -23.56 3.16
C THR A 233 -13.06 -23.52 4.58
N ALA A 234 -13.04 -24.67 5.26
CA ALA A 234 -13.60 -24.84 6.60
C ALA A 234 -12.93 -24.00 7.70
N ASP A 235 -11.67 -23.58 7.51
CA ASP A 235 -10.92 -22.78 8.48
C ASP A 235 -11.57 -21.42 8.78
N ALA A 236 -12.41 -20.92 7.85
CA ALA A 236 -13.13 -19.67 8.01
C ALA A 236 -14.33 -19.74 8.97
N VAL A 237 -14.84 -20.95 9.26
CA VAL A 237 -16.10 -21.14 10.01
C VAL A 237 -16.11 -20.41 11.36
N PRO A 238 -15.08 -20.50 12.22
CA PRO A 238 -15.08 -19.78 13.50
C PRO A 238 -15.21 -18.27 13.33
N THR A 239 -14.44 -17.68 12.41
CA THR A 239 -14.44 -16.24 12.15
C THR A 239 -15.77 -15.77 11.55
N LEU A 240 -16.38 -16.56 10.66
CA LEU A 240 -17.71 -16.25 10.11
C LEU A 240 -18.80 -16.28 11.20
N ILE A 241 -18.74 -17.22 12.14
CA ILE A 241 -19.65 -17.24 13.30
C ILE A 241 -19.42 -16.00 14.19
N ASP A 242 -18.17 -15.63 14.45
CA ASP A 242 -17.84 -14.41 15.21
C ASP A 242 -18.43 -13.15 14.54
N MET A 243 -18.33 -13.05 13.21
CA MET A 243 -18.93 -11.96 12.44
C MET A 243 -20.46 -11.87 12.64
N ILE A 244 -21.15 -13.02 12.65
CA ILE A 244 -22.60 -13.08 12.91
C ILE A 244 -22.94 -12.69 14.34
N VAL A 245 -22.09 -13.01 15.33
CA VAL A 245 -22.29 -12.60 16.73
C VAL A 245 -22.07 -11.08 16.88
N GLU A 246 -21.01 -10.55 16.28
CA GLU A 246 -20.62 -9.14 16.37
C GLU A 246 -21.53 -8.21 15.55
N GLY A 247 -22.11 -8.69 14.45
CA GLY A 247 -23.05 -7.93 13.61
C GLY A 247 -22.36 -7.17 12.50
N ALA A 248 -21.16 -7.62 12.15
CA ALA A 248 -20.35 -7.06 11.10
C ALA A 248 -20.43 -7.98 9.88
N SER A 249 -21.09 -7.51 8.82
CA SER A 249 -21.33 -8.33 7.61
C SER A 249 -21.96 -9.68 7.95
N ASP A 250 -22.94 -9.68 8.86
CA ASP A 250 -23.61 -10.87 9.37
C ASP A 250 -24.38 -11.61 8.28
N VAL A 251 -24.99 -10.88 7.33
CA VAL A 251 -25.64 -11.46 6.15
C VAL A 251 -24.62 -12.17 5.26
N ASP A 252 -23.53 -11.50 4.88
CA ASP A 252 -22.49 -12.10 4.03
C ASP A 252 -21.84 -13.32 4.71
N ALA A 253 -21.67 -13.26 6.03
CA ALA A 253 -21.13 -14.37 6.80
C ALA A 253 -22.10 -15.57 6.88
N ALA A 254 -23.40 -15.31 7.06
CA ALA A 254 -24.42 -16.35 7.03
C ALA A 254 -24.51 -17.01 5.64
N ASP A 255 -24.47 -16.22 4.57
CA ASP A 255 -24.46 -16.72 3.19
C ASP A 255 -23.22 -17.60 2.92
N ALA A 256 -22.04 -17.18 3.40
CA ALA A 256 -20.81 -17.95 3.28
C ALA A 256 -20.88 -19.28 4.06
N LEU A 257 -21.45 -19.28 5.27
CA LEU A 257 -21.69 -20.52 6.03
C LEU A 257 -22.69 -21.44 5.34
N GLY A 258 -23.77 -20.88 4.77
CA GLY A 258 -24.75 -21.63 3.98
C GLY A 258 -24.10 -22.31 2.76
N ALA A 259 -23.25 -21.58 2.03
CA ALA A 259 -22.49 -22.13 0.91
C ALA A 259 -21.59 -23.30 1.35
N LEU A 260 -20.82 -23.12 2.43
CA LEU A 260 -19.97 -24.17 3.02
C LEU A 260 -20.78 -25.40 3.45
N ALA A 261 -21.99 -25.19 3.96
CA ALA A 261 -22.88 -26.26 4.43
C ALA A 261 -23.51 -27.09 3.30
N SER A 262 -23.16 -26.82 2.04
CA SER A 262 -23.43 -27.74 0.92
C SER A 262 -22.67 -29.06 1.08
N ASP A 263 -21.54 -29.07 1.80
CA ASP A 263 -20.87 -30.29 2.23
C ASP A 263 -21.50 -30.79 3.55
N PRO A 264 -22.09 -32.00 3.59
CA PRO A 264 -22.72 -32.54 4.80
C PRO A 264 -21.79 -32.62 6.02
N ALA A 265 -20.49 -32.85 5.83
CA ALA A 265 -19.54 -32.90 6.93
C ALA A 265 -19.30 -31.51 7.54
N LEU A 266 -19.28 -30.47 6.71
CA LEU A 266 -19.17 -29.08 7.15
C LEU A 266 -20.49 -28.57 7.73
N ALA A 267 -21.62 -28.98 7.17
CA ALA A 267 -22.94 -28.59 7.66
C ALA A 267 -23.13 -28.92 9.15
N ASP A 268 -22.77 -30.14 9.57
CA ASP A 268 -22.88 -30.55 10.97
C ASP A 268 -21.91 -29.78 11.88
N ARG A 269 -20.68 -29.52 11.41
CA ARG A 269 -19.69 -28.72 12.13
C ARG A 269 -20.14 -27.27 12.31
N ILE A 270 -20.70 -26.66 11.27
CA ILE A 270 -21.24 -25.29 11.30
C ILE A 270 -22.44 -25.22 12.23
N ALA A 271 -23.39 -26.16 12.10
CA ALA A 271 -24.56 -26.24 12.97
C ALA A 271 -24.14 -26.36 14.45
N THR A 272 -23.17 -27.22 14.75
CA THR A 272 -22.63 -27.37 16.11
C THR A 272 -22.03 -26.05 16.62
N GLY A 273 -21.18 -25.39 15.82
CA GLY A 273 -20.58 -24.11 16.21
C GLY A 273 -21.60 -22.99 16.46
N LEU A 274 -22.64 -22.90 15.63
CA LEU A 274 -23.74 -21.93 15.83
C LEU A 274 -24.53 -22.23 17.11
N VAL A 275 -24.81 -23.50 17.39
CA VAL A 275 -25.52 -23.95 18.60
C VAL A 275 -24.69 -23.67 19.85
N ASP A 276 -23.39 -23.94 19.82
CA ASP A 276 -22.49 -23.66 20.94
C ASP A 276 -22.48 -22.17 21.30
N ARG A 277 -22.49 -21.27 20.30
CA ARG A 277 -22.60 -19.83 20.54
C ARG A 277 -23.99 -19.39 20.99
N LEU A 278 -25.06 -20.07 20.57
CA LEU A 278 -26.42 -19.81 21.07
C LEU A 278 -26.59 -20.21 22.54
N ALA A 279 -25.85 -21.23 22.99
CA ALA A 279 -25.84 -21.72 24.36
C ALA A 279 -24.95 -20.89 25.30
N ASP A 280 -24.06 -20.06 24.76
CA ASP A 280 -23.23 -19.15 25.54
C ASP A 280 -24.07 -18.03 26.15
N GLY A 281 -24.21 -18.05 27.48
CA GLY A 281 -24.99 -17.09 28.25
C GLY A 281 -24.47 -15.64 28.20
N THR A 282 -23.29 -15.39 27.61
CA THR A 282 -22.77 -14.04 27.37
C THR A 282 -23.33 -13.40 26.10
N VAL A 283 -23.93 -14.20 25.19
CA VAL A 283 -24.45 -13.72 23.91
C VAL A 283 -25.83 -13.06 24.10
N GLY A 284 -25.89 -11.76 23.84
CA GLY A 284 -27.13 -10.99 23.96
C GLY A 284 -28.21 -11.39 22.94
N SER A 285 -29.47 -11.08 23.25
CA SER A 285 -30.65 -11.36 22.39
C SER A 285 -30.46 -10.97 20.91
N PRO A 286 -29.91 -9.78 20.54
CA PRO A 286 -29.69 -9.43 19.14
C PRO A 286 -28.73 -10.36 18.40
N ALA A 287 -27.70 -10.87 19.08
CA ALA A 287 -26.74 -11.81 18.49
C ALA A 287 -27.36 -13.22 18.40
N ARG A 288 -28.09 -13.66 19.44
CA ARG A 288 -28.85 -14.91 19.40
C ARG A 288 -29.84 -14.94 18.23
N ARG A 289 -30.54 -13.84 17.97
CA ARG A 289 -31.46 -13.73 16.83
C ARG A 289 -30.76 -13.91 15.48
N ARG A 290 -29.60 -13.29 15.27
CA ARG A 290 -28.79 -13.42 14.05
C ARG A 290 -28.27 -14.85 13.87
N LEU A 291 -27.79 -15.48 14.95
CA LEU A 291 -27.41 -16.90 14.94
C LEU A 291 -28.59 -17.82 14.58
N THR A 292 -29.78 -17.57 15.14
CA THR A 292 -31.01 -18.30 14.77
C THR A 292 -31.38 -18.10 13.31
N GLN A 293 -31.21 -16.90 12.76
CA GLN A 293 -31.43 -16.65 11.33
C GLN A 293 -30.41 -17.40 10.46
N ALA A 294 -29.14 -17.41 10.84
CA ALA A 294 -28.08 -18.11 10.10
C ALA A 294 -28.33 -19.63 10.00
N LEU A 295 -29.01 -20.24 10.98
CA LEU A 295 -29.42 -21.65 10.91
C LEU A 295 -30.40 -21.96 9.75
N ALA A 296 -31.03 -20.95 9.14
CA ALA A 296 -31.99 -21.15 8.04
C ALA A 296 -31.39 -21.95 6.87
N ASP A 297 -30.16 -21.59 6.47
CA ASP A 297 -29.48 -22.13 5.30
C ASP A 297 -28.54 -23.29 5.62
N ILE A 298 -28.51 -23.73 6.89
CA ILE A 298 -27.69 -24.88 7.32
C ILE A 298 -28.54 -26.16 7.32
N PRO A 299 -28.31 -27.12 6.40
CA PRO A 299 -29.01 -28.39 6.40
C PRO A 299 -28.59 -29.27 7.59
N GLY A 300 -29.35 -30.33 7.85
CA GLY A 300 -29.00 -31.35 8.84
C GLY A 300 -29.91 -31.41 10.06
N THR A 301 -29.78 -32.50 10.81
CA THR A 301 -30.61 -32.84 11.97
C THR A 301 -30.25 -32.01 13.20
N THR A 302 -28.97 -31.65 13.35
CA THR A 302 -28.46 -30.77 14.40
C THR A 302 -29.17 -29.41 14.35
N THR A 303 -29.26 -28.80 13.17
CA THR A 303 -30.02 -27.57 12.93
C THR A 303 -31.50 -27.73 13.27
N SER A 304 -32.16 -28.79 12.78
CA SER A 304 -33.59 -29.01 13.03
C SER A 304 -33.90 -29.18 14.52
N ARG A 305 -33.02 -29.87 15.28
CA ARG A 305 -33.15 -29.99 16.73
C ARG A 305 -32.98 -28.64 17.42
N ALA A 306 -31.94 -27.90 17.06
CA ALA A 306 -31.70 -26.57 17.62
C ALA A 306 -32.86 -25.59 17.38
N LEU A 307 -33.43 -25.59 16.17
CA LEU A 307 -34.61 -24.77 15.86
C LEU A 307 -35.85 -25.22 16.64
N ALA A 308 -36.02 -26.52 16.90
CA ALA A 308 -37.11 -27.03 17.73
C ALA A 308 -36.98 -26.55 19.19
N ASP A 309 -35.77 -26.59 19.74
CA ASP A 309 -35.50 -26.08 21.08
C ASP A 309 -35.73 -24.55 21.14
N LEU A 310 -35.20 -23.81 20.17
CA LEU A 310 -35.38 -22.35 20.07
C LEU A 310 -36.83 -21.93 19.82
N SER A 311 -37.70 -22.79 19.28
CA SER A 311 -39.12 -22.45 19.12
C SER A 311 -39.86 -22.24 20.45
N HIS A 312 -39.24 -22.66 21.56
CA HIS A 312 -39.72 -22.46 22.93
C HIS A 312 -38.86 -21.45 23.71
N ASP A 313 -38.05 -20.63 23.02
CA ASP A 313 -37.18 -19.64 23.66
C ASP A 313 -37.96 -18.58 24.45
N GLU A 314 -37.39 -18.12 25.56
CA GLU A 314 -37.96 -17.03 26.37
C GLU A 314 -38.08 -15.73 25.57
N ASP A 315 -37.15 -15.49 24.63
CA ASP A 315 -37.26 -14.39 23.70
C ASP A 315 -38.24 -14.74 22.58
N ARG A 316 -39.42 -14.11 22.66
CA ARG A 316 -40.50 -14.26 21.69
C ARG A 316 -40.06 -14.05 20.24
N ALA A 317 -39.12 -13.13 19.99
CA ALA A 317 -38.65 -12.87 18.64
C ALA A 317 -37.87 -14.06 18.06
N ILE A 318 -37.05 -14.71 18.88
CA ILE A 318 -36.27 -15.90 18.53
C ILE A 318 -37.21 -17.09 18.33
N ALA A 319 -38.15 -17.31 19.26
CA ALA A 319 -39.15 -18.38 19.16
C ALA A 319 -39.98 -18.32 17.87
N LEU A 320 -40.42 -17.11 17.48
CA LEU A 320 -41.17 -16.90 16.24
C LEU A 320 -40.30 -17.17 15.00
N THR A 321 -39.06 -16.69 14.98
CA THR A 321 -38.13 -16.94 13.87
C THR A 321 -37.84 -18.43 13.73
N ALA A 322 -37.54 -19.14 14.82
CA ALA A 322 -37.26 -20.57 14.80
C ALA A 322 -38.47 -21.39 14.32
N THR A 323 -39.67 -21.05 14.80
CA THR A 323 -40.93 -21.68 14.36
C THR A 323 -41.18 -21.49 12.86
N TYR A 324 -40.92 -20.27 12.35
CA TYR A 324 -41.04 -19.98 10.92
C TYR A 324 -40.07 -20.80 10.08
N LEU A 325 -38.80 -20.89 10.51
CA LEU A 325 -37.76 -21.66 9.80
C LEU A 325 -38.05 -23.16 9.79
N LEU A 326 -38.56 -23.74 10.87
CA LEU A 326 -39.00 -25.14 10.90
C LEU A 326 -40.10 -25.42 9.86
N ARG A 327 -41.14 -24.58 9.83
CA ARG A 327 -42.22 -24.73 8.84
C ARG A 327 -41.74 -24.63 7.40
N LEU A 328 -40.77 -23.75 7.13
CA LEU A 328 -40.17 -23.62 5.80
C LEU A 328 -39.42 -24.90 5.40
N ARG A 329 -38.77 -25.58 6.36
CA ARG A 329 -38.04 -26.83 6.13
C ARG A 329 -38.98 -28.02 5.95
N ASP A 330 -40.05 -28.11 6.72
CA ASP A 330 -41.06 -29.17 6.58
C ASP A 330 -41.83 -29.10 5.25
N ALA A 331 -41.81 -27.94 4.59
CA ALA A 331 -42.46 -27.72 3.30
C ALA A 331 -41.56 -28.00 2.07
N ARG A 332 -40.27 -28.30 2.27
CA ARG A 332 -39.29 -28.63 1.21
C ARG A 332 -39.08 -30.14 1.11
#